data_AF-A0A0C3R3P9-F1
#
_entry.id   AF-A0A0C3R3P9-F1
#
_cell.length_a   1.000
_cell.length_b   1.000
_cell.length_c   1.000
_cell.angle_alpha   90.00
_cell.angle_beta   90.00
_cell.angle_gamma   90.00
#
_symmetry.space_group_name_H-M   'P 1'
#
loop_
_entity.id
_entity.type
_entity.pdbx_description
1 polymer ?
#
loop_
_entity_poly.entity_id
_entity_poly.type
_entity_poly.pdbx_seq_one_letter_code
_entity_poly.pdbx_strand_id
1 'polypeptide(L)'
;MSEFLDILTHGRRFKAAVKELSVEDLKDVAVKLEKIITEKEKQAEEESAVMAERNAKIEEIRQQMEAVGLSIDDLGAVAAKPAPKKRAPRPPKYKIEVNGETITWTGQGRTPTVFKNELDKGRSLEDFLI
;
A
#
# COMPACT_ATOMS: atom_id res chain seq x y z
N MET A 1 -10.00 5.73 -18.18
CA MET A 1 -9.74 7.02 -17.51
C MET A 1 -8.64 7.81 -18.23
N SER A 2 -7.54 7.18 -18.65
CA SER A 2 -6.48 7.82 -19.47
C SER A 2 -6.99 8.38 -20.80
N GLU A 3 -7.76 7.60 -21.59
CA GLU A 3 -8.24 8.06 -22.90
C GLU A 3 -9.10 9.33 -22.84
N PHE A 4 -9.90 9.48 -21.78
CA PHE A 4 -10.71 10.68 -21.58
C PHE A 4 -9.84 11.92 -21.35
N LEU A 5 -8.79 11.79 -20.54
CA LEU A 5 -7.84 12.88 -20.28
C LEU A 5 -7.00 13.19 -21.53
N ASP A 6 -6.62 12.18 -22.32
CA ASP A 6 -5.90 12.37 -23.58
C ASP A 6 -6.75 13.13 -24.62
N ILE A 7 -8.07 12.94 -24.60
CA ILE A 7 -8.99 13.71 -25.43
C ILE A 7 -9.12 15.14 -24.94
N LEU A 8 -9.36 15.35 -23.63
CA LEU A 8 -9.54 16.68 -23.03
C LEU A 8 -8.31 17.57 -23.15
N THR A 9 -7.11 17.00 -23.02
CA THR A 9 -5.83 17.76 -23.05
C THR A 9 -5.31 18.03 -24.46
N HIS A 10 -5.88 17.40 -25.50
CA HIS A 10 -5.52 17.64 -26.89
C HIS A 10 -6.60 18.41 -27.66
N GLY A 11 -6.33 19.67 -27.99
CA GLY A 11 -7.32 20.58 -28.60
C GLY A 11 -8.02 20.06 -29.88
N ARG A 12 -7.32 19.34 -30.77
CA ARG A 12 -7.96 18.75 -31.97
C ARG A 12 -8.90 17.59 -31.62
N ARG A 13 -8.51 16.74 -30.67
CA ARG A 13 -9.31 15.60 -30.20
C ARG A 13 -10.51 16.09 -29.39
N PHE A 14 -10.29 17.04 -28.50
CA PHE A 14 -11.34 17.72 -27.75
C PHE A 14 -12.38 18.33 -28.69
N LYS A 15 -11.95 19.12 -29.69
CA LYS A 15 -12.84 19.73 -30.67
C LYS A 15 -13.68 18.69 -31.44
N ALA A 16 -13.09 17.56 -31.80
CA ALA A 16 -13.83 16.47 -32.44
C ALA A 16 -14.84 15.81 -31.49
N ALA A 17 -14.45 15.59 -30.22
CA ALA A 17 -15.29 14.97 -29.20
C ALA A 17 -16.48 15.83 -28.78
N VAL A 18 -16.35 17.16 -28.85
CA VAL A 18 -17.45 18.08 -28.50
C VAL A 18 -18.24 18.61 -29.69
N LYS A 19 -17.99 18.09 -30.89
CA LYS A 19 -18.56 18.61 -32.15
C LYS A 19 -20.09 18.55 -32.19
N GLU A 20 -20.68 17.55 -31.55
CA GLU A 20 -22.13 17.31 -31.55
C GLU A 20 -22.86 18.01 -30.39
N LEU A 21 -22.12 18.62 -29.46
CA LEU A 21 -22.71 19.38 -28.35
C LEU A 21 -23.15 20.77 -28.79
N SER A 22 -24.21 21.27 -28.16
CA SER A 22 -24.66 22.64 -28.36
C SER A 22 -23.73 23.64 -27.68
N VAL A 23 -23.81 24.91 -28.08
CA VAL A 23 -23.05 25.98 -27.43
C VAL A 23 -23.45 26.14 -25.96
N GLU A 24 -24.71 25.87 -25.63
CA GLU A 24 -25.23 25.92 -24.26
C GLU A 24 -24.61 24.82 -23.39
N ASP A 25 -24.56 23.58 -23.90
CA ASP A 25 -23.92 22.46 -23.20
C ASP A 25 -22.43 22.72 -22.98
N LEU A 26 -21.73 23.31 -23.96
CA LEU A 26 -20.33 23.68 -23.85
C LEU A 26 -20.09 24.72 -22.74
N LYS A 27 -20.99 25.68 -22.58
CA LYS A 27 -20.93 26.67 -21.49
C LYS A 27 -21.17 26.00 -20.14
N ASP A 28 -22.14 25.09 -20.05
CA ASP A 28 -22.40 24.36 -18.81
C ASP A 28 -21.21 23.48 -18.39
N VAL A 29 -20.53 22.85 -19.36
CA VAL A 29 -19.28 22.11 -19.11
C VAL A 29 -18.18 23.06 -18.62
N ALA A 30 -18.05 24.25 -19.21
CA ALA A 30 -17.07 25.25 -18.76
C ALA A 30 -17.32 25.69 -17.31
N VAL A 31 -18.58 25.98 -16.95
CA VAL A 31 -18.95 26.35 -15.57
C VAL A 31 -18.63 25.24 -14.56
N LYS A 32 -18.88 23.97 -14.93
CA LYS A 32 -18.52 22.82 -14.09
C LYS A 32 -17.01 22.70 -13.94
N LEU A 33 -16.25 22.93 -15.00
CA LEU A 33 -14.79 22.88 -14.97
C LEU A 33 -14.21 24.01 -14.12
N GLU A 34 -14.73 25.24 -14.23
CA GLU A 34 -14.34 26.38 -13.39
C GLU A 34 -14.56 26.12 -11.90
N LYS A 35 -15.68 25.48 -11.53
CA LYS A 35 -15.93 25.06 -10.14
C LYS A 35 -14.87 24.09 -9.65
N ILE A 36 -14.54 23.07 -10.45
CA ILE A 36 -13.50 22.08 -10.10
C ILE A 36 -12.13 22.74 -9.97
N ILE A 37 -11.79 23.69 -10.85
CA ILE A 37 -10.54 24.47 -10.76
C ILE A 37 -10.50 25.24 -9.44
N THR A 38 -11.58 25.96 -9.10
CA THR A 38 -11.66 26.75 -7.86
C THR A 38 -11.50 25.86 -6.61
N GLU A 39 -12.14 24.69 -6.59
CA GLU A 39 -11.98 23.72 -5.50
C GLU A 39 -10.53 23.22 -5.38
N LYS A 40 -9.87 22.98 -6.52
CA LYS A 40 -8.47 22.54 -6.57
C LYS A 40 -7.48 23.61 -6.12
N GLU A 41 -7.71 24.86 -6.51
CA GLU A 41 -6.89 25.99 -6.05
C GLU A 41 -7.01 26.18 -4.55
N LYS A 42 -8.24 26.11 -4.00
CA LYS A 42 -8.47 26.18 -2.56
C LYS A 42 -7.78 25.04 -1.80
N GLN A 43 -7.85 23.81 -2.32
CA GLN A 43 -7.14 22.67 -1.74
C GLN A 43 -5.61 22.88 -1.76
N ALA A 44 -5.06 23.38 -2.87
CA ALA A 44 -3.64 23.66 -2.98
C ALA A 44 -3.19 24.77 -2.01
N GLU A 45 -4.03 25.80 -1.81
CA GLU A 45 -3.77 26.87 -0.85
C GLU A 45 -3.81 26.34 0.60
N GLU A 46 -4.81 25.55 0.95
CA GLU A 46 -4.90 24.87 2.26
C GLU A 46 -3.69 23.96 2.51
N GLU A 47 -3.28 23.14 1.53
CA GLU A 47 -2.07 22.31 1.62
C GLU A 47 -0.81 23.16 1.79
N SER A 48 -0.69 24.27 1.06
CA SER A 48 0.44 25.19 1.19
C SER A 48 0.49 25.86 2.56
N ALA A 49 -0.67 26.23 3.12
CA ALA A 49 -0.78 26.82 4.44
C ALA A 49 -0.39 25.81 5.53
N VAL A 50 -0.88 24.56 5.45
CA VAL A 50 -0.49 23.47 6.36
C VAL A 50 1.00 23.18 6.27
N MET A 51 1.58 23.19 5.06
CA MET A 51 3.02 23.01 4.87
C MET A 51 3.81 24.19 5.45
N ALA A 52 3.34 25.42 5.31
CA ALA A 52 3.96 26.61 5.88
C ALA A 52 3.91 26.59 7.41
N GLU A 53 2.76 26.24 8.01
CA GLU A 53 2.62 26.07 9.47
C GLU A 53 3.53 24.97 9.99
N ARG A 54 3.59 23.83 9.29
CA ARG A 54 4.49 22.73 9.65
C ARG A 54 5.94 23.17 9.61
N ASN A 55 6.36 23.89 8.56
CA ASN A 55 7.72 24.39 8.43
C ASN A 55 8.06 25.44 9.48
N ALA A 56 7.13 26.36 9.79
CA ALA A 56 7.30 27.33 10.87
C ALA A 56 7.49 26.64 12.23
N LYS A 57 6.72 25.58 12.49
CA LYS A 57 6.86 24.79 13.72
C LYS A 57 8.17 24.00 13.78
N ILE A 58 8.64 23.48 12.65
CA ILE A 58 9.96 22.83 12.56
C ILE A 58 11.05 23.85 12.89
N GLU A 59 10.96 25.07 12.36
CA GLU A 59 11.94 26.13 12.62
C GLU A 59 11.92 26.59 14.08
N GLU A 60 10.73 26.73 14.68
CA GLU A 60 10.61 27.04 16.11
C GLU A 60 11.27 25.95 16.98
N ILE A 61 11.00 24.68 16.69
CA ILE A 61 11.63 23.55 17.40
C ILE A 61 13.15 23.57 17.20
N ARG A 62 13.62 23.88 15.99
CA ARG A 62 15.05 23.98 15.68
C ARG A 62 15.73 25.07 16.51
N GLN A 63 15.12 26.24 16.62
CA GLN A 63 15.64 27.35 17.44
C GLN A 63 15.66 26.99 18.92
N GLN A 64 14.62 26.31 19.42
CA GLN A 64 14.58 25.81 20.81
C GLN A 64 15.69 24.79 21.08
N MET A 65 15.95 23.88 20.13
CA MET A 65 17.04 22.92 20.24
C MET A 65 18.41 23.61 20.29
N GLU A 66 18.64 24.57 19.41
CA GLU A 66 19.88 25.35 19.37
C GLU A 66 20.09 26.15 20.67
N ALA A 67 19.02 26.72 21.24
CA ALA A 67 19.08 27.44 22.52
C ALA A 67 19.48 26.56 23.70
N VAL A 68 19.18 25.26 23.66
CA VAL A 68 19.57 24.28 24.67
C VAL A 68 20.92 23.61 24.32
N GLY A 69 21.55 24.01 23.22
CA GLY A 69 22.82 23.46 22.75
C GLY A 69 22.69 22.03 22.19
N LEU A 70 21.48 21.63 21.78
CA LEU A 70 21.19 20.33 21.18
C LEU A 70 21.15 20.45 19.65
N SER A 71 21.85 19.56 18.96
CA SER A 71 21.76 19.39 17.51
C SER A 71 20.77 18.27 17.13
N ILE A 72 20.41 18.20 15.84
CA ILE A 72 19.58 17.10 15.29
C ILE A 72 20.24 15.73 15.52
N ASP A 73 21.57 15.68 15.54
CA ASP A 73 22.33 14.46 15.82
C ASP A 73 22.24 14.04 17.30
N ASP A 74 22.09 15.00 18.21
CA ASP A 74 21.91 14.76 19.66
C ASP A 74 20.50 14.24 20.00
N LEU A 75 19.53 14.44 19.11
CA LEU A 75 18.22 13.78 19.21
C LEU A 75 18.30 12.27 18.95
N GLY A 76 19.49 11.76 18.59
CA GLY A 76 19.89 10.37 18.53
C GLY A 76 18.71 9.48 18.21
N ALA A 77 18.44 9.29 16.90
CA ALA A 77 17.33 8.51 16.36
C ALA A 77 16.83 7.55 17.42
N VAL A 78 15.68 7.86 18.04
CA VAL A 78 15.04 7.00 19.03
C VAL A 78 14.72 5.74 18.25
N ALA A 79 15.71 4.86 18.15
CA ALA A 79 15.74 3.81 17.18
C ALA A 79 14.73 2.84 17.72
N ALA A 80 13.50 2.94 17.20
CA ALA A 80 12.50 1.93 17.34
C ALA A 80 13.21 0.63 16.98
N LYS A 81 13.51 -0.17 18.01
CA LYS A 81 14.25 -1.43 17.84
C LYS A 81 13.56 -2.16 16.70
N PRO A 82 14.28 -2.53 15.63
CA PRO A 82 13.66 -3.17 14.49
C PRO A 82 12.87 -4.37 15.00
N ALA A 83 11.57 -4.40 14.66
CA ALA A 83 10.70 -5.50 15.08
C ALA A 83 11.38 -6.83 14.70
N PRO A 84 11.42 -7.82 15.60
CA PRO A 84 12.12 -9.07 15.33
C PRO A 84 11.54 -9.68 14.05
N LYS A 85 12.39 -9.86 13.03
CA LYS A 85 12.03 -10.53 11.78
C LYS A 85 11.42 -11.89 12.12
N LYS A 86 10.11 -12.04 11.87
CA LYS A 86 9.45 -13.36 11.93
C LYS A 86 10.17 -14.25 10.94
N ARG A 87 10.85 -15.27 11.46
CA ARG A 87 11.49 -16.31 10.63
C ARG A 87 10.42 -16.97 9.78
N ALA A 88 10.74 -17.25 8.52
CA ALA A 88 9.86 -17.99 7.63
C ALA A 88 9.53 -19.36 8.27
N PRO A 89 8.26 -19.80 8.21
CA PRO A 89 7.89 -21.12 8.70
C PRO A 89 8.70 -22.19 7.95
N ARG A 90 9.14 -23.22 8.67
CA ARG A 90 9.94 -24.31 8.07
C ARG A 90 9.11 -25.02 7.00
N PRO A 91 9.72 -25.44 5.87
CA PRO A 91 9.02 -26.17 4.84
C PRO A 91 8.49 -27.51 5.36
N PRO A 92 7.36 -28.01 4.83
CA PRO A 92 6.85 -29.33 5.17
C PRO A 92 7.82 -30.43 4.72
N LYS A 93 7.93 -31.50 5.52
CA LYS A 93 8.82 -32.64 5.28
C LYS A 93 8.07 -33.85 4.70
N TYR A 94 6.78 -33.97 5.01
CA TYR A 94 5.95 -35.10 4.61
C TYR A 94 4.64 -34.64 3.96
N LYS A 95 4.16 -35.35 2.93
CA LYS A 95 2.88 -35.11 2.23
C LYS A 95 2.09 -36.40 2.11
N ILE A 96 0.78 -36.33 2.36
CA ILE A 96 -0.17 -37.41 2.07
C ILE A 96 -1.41 -36.85 1.38
N GLU A 97 -1.96 -37.58 0.42
CA GLU A 97 -3.22 -37.24 -0.25
C GLU A 97 -4.33 -38.14 0.26
N VAL A 98 -5.39 -37.53 0.82
CA VAL A 98 -6.55 -38.23 1.36
C VAL A 98 -7.80 -37.56 0.82
N ASN A 99 -8.67 -38.33 0.17
CA ASN A 99 -9.95 -37.84 -0.39
C ASN A 99 -9.80 -36.64 -1.35
N GLY A 100 -8.69 -36.55 -2.09
CA GLY A 100 -8.40 -35.44 -3.00
C GLY A 100 -7.79 -34.21 -2.34
N GLU A 101 -7.58 -34.22 -1.01
CA GLU A 101 -6.90 -33.14 -0.28
C GLU A 101 -5.46 -33.53 0.05
N THR A 102 -4.53 -32.62 -0.25
CA THR A 102 -3.11 -32.73 0.10
C THR A 102 -2.86 -32.20 1.52
N ILE A 103 -2.45 -33.06 2.44
CA ILE A 103 -2.07 -32.68 3.80
C ILE A 103 -0.56 -32.77 3.95
N THR A 104 0.07 -31.67 4.36
CA THR A 104 1.52 -31.58 4.56
C THR A 104 1.89 -31.41 6.03
N TRP A 105 2.97 -32.06 6.47
CA TRP A 105 3.46 -31.99 7.84
C TRP A 105 4.96 -31.73 7.88
N THR A 106 5.39 -30.81 8.75
CA THR A 106 6.81 -30.43 8.92
C THR A 106 7.62 -31.49 9.67
N GLY A 107 6.97 -32.54 10.20
CA GLY A 107 7.60 -33.52 11.08
C GLY A 107 7.86 -32.99 12.50
N GLN A 108 7.41 -31.77 12.80
CA GLN A 108 7.56 -31.15 14.12
C GLN A 108 6.19 -31.04 14.80
N GLY A 109 6.10 -31.45 16.07
CA GLY A 109 4.87 -31.41 16.86
C GLY A 109 4.02 -32.68 16.75
N ARG A 110 2.71 -32.57 17.02
CA ARG A 110 1.79 -33.71 17.01
C ARG A 110 1.57 -34.21 15.58
N THR A 111 1.81 -35.50 15.35
CA THR A 111 1.55 -36.17 14.07
C THR A 111 0.08 -36.05 13.68
N PRO A 112 -0.24 -35.57 12.47
CA PRO A 112 -1.62 -35.51 12.00
C PRO A 112 -2.24 -36.91 11.91
N THR A 113 -3.54 -37.01 12.20
CA THR A 113 -4.29 -38.28 12.24
C THR A 113 -4.14 -39.10 10.96
N VAL A 114 -4.04 -38.43 9.80
CA VAL A 114 -3.86 -39.08 8.50
C VAL A 114 -2.54 -39.86 8.38
N PHE A 115 -1.43 -39.31 8.88
CA PHE A 115 -0.15 -40.02 8.92
C PHE A 115 -0.19 -41.15 9.94
N LYS A 116 -0.82 -40.91 11.10
CA LYS A 116 -0.96 -41.95 12.13
C LYS A 116 -1.74 -43.17 11.60
N ASN A 117 -2.83 -42.96 10.89
CA ASN A 117 -3.63 -44.03 10.32
C ASN A 117 -2.86 -44.87 9.29
N GLU A 118 -1.97 -44.26 8.50
CA GLU A 118 -1.13 -45.02 7.55
C GLU A 118 0.05 -45.72 8.22
N LEU A 119 0.62 -45.13 9.28
CA LEU A 119 1.60 -45.80 10.13
C LEU A 119 1.00 -47.03 10.83
N ASP A 120 -0.23 -46.90 11.34
CA ASP A 120 -0.95 -48.01 11.98
C ASP A 120 -1.32 -49.13 10.98
N LYS A 121 -1.40 -48.82 9.68
CA LYS A 121 -1.55 -49.81 8.59
C LYS A 121 -0.22 -50.46 8.18
N GLY A 122 0.88 -50.15 8.86
CA GLY A 122 2.20 -50.75 8.64
C GLY A 122 3.05 -50.05 7.58
N ARG A 123 2.66 -48.87 7.09
CA ARG A 123 3.52 -48.05 6.22
C ARG A 123 4.52 -47.26 7.04
N SER A 124 5.63 -46.87 6.42
CA SER A 124 6.65 -46.05 7.08
C SER A 124 6.39 -44.56 6.85
N LEU A 125 6.86 -43.71 7.76
CA LEU A 125 6.75 -42.26 7.59
C LEU A 125 7.61 -41.77 6.40
N GLU A 126 8.64 -42.54 6.05
CA GLU A 126 9.57 -42.28 4.94
C GLU A 126 8.88 -42.39 3.58
N ASP A 127 7.84 -43.22 3.47
CA ASP A 127 7.03 -43.37 2.24
C ASP A 127 6.27 -42.09 1.86
N PHE A 128 6.17 -41.12 2.78
CA PHE A 128 5.47 -39.87 2.58
C PHE A 128 6.40 -38.65 2.55
N LEU A 129 7.72 -38.85 2.45
CA LEU A 129 8.69 -37.77 2.35
C LEU A 129 8.46 -36.97 1.05
N ILE A 130 8.52 -35.63 1.14
CA ILE A 130 8.51 -34.73 -0.02
C ILE A 130 9.93 -34.45 -0.48
#